data_AF-A0A916QZ21-F1
#
_entry.id   AF-A0A916QZ21-F1
#
_cell.length_a   1.000
_cell.length_b   1.000
_cell.length_c   1.000
_cell.angle_alpha   90.00
_cell.angle_beta   90.00
_cell.angle_gamma   90.00
#
_symmetry.space_group_name_H-M   'P 1'
#
loop_
_entity.id
_entity.type
_entity.pdbx_description
1 polymer ?
#
loop_
_entity_poly.entity_id
_entity_poly.type
_entity_poly.pdbx_seq_one_letter_code
_entity_poly.pdbx_strand_id
1 'polypeptide(L)'
;MDEIKSEIGRLLTDEVQLGGLTDEREIEFLKWMAEHIPGDLENMRLGFETISAFNVSYAGIIQRQVRQYINKLTPDKNPLSLTSENAENSEKVLIKIKEIHQGVIDSCKSDLDKLLSEPKQLAYAMVAEFVDRILRPEDIKDDWDIFLNDEQVRQKVWPEFKTMANRMKIQKDWQSLVEQIIDINQLEKMRFL
;
A
#
# COMPACT_ATOMS: atom_id res chain seq x y z
N MET A 1 5.88 6.48 6.89
CA MET A 1 5.05 5.88 5.83
C MET A 1 5.81 4.79 5.11
N ASP A 2 7.01 5.08 4.61
CA ASP A 2 7.84 4.07 3.94
C ASP A 2 8.17 2.87 4.85
N GLU A 3 8.42 3.11 6.14
CA GLU A 3 8.57 2.04 7.15
C GLU A 3 7.34 1.13 7.23
N ILE A 4 6.12 1.70 7.21
CA ILE A 4 4.87 0.92 7.28
C ILE A 4 4.68 0.11 6.00
N LYS A 5 4.96 0.71 4.83
CA LYS A 5 4.91 -0.01 3.55
C LYS A 5 5.92 -1.14 3.49
N SER A 6 7.14 -0.90 3.95
CA SER A 6 8.20 -1.90 4.04
C SER A 6 7.78 -3.05 4.96
N GLU A 7 7.19 -2.75 6.11
CA GLU A 7 6.67 -3.76 7.03
C GLU A 7 5.54 -4.60 6.41
N ILE A 8 4.61 -3.98 5.68
CA ILE A 8 3.54 -4.70 4.97
C ILE A 8 4.13 -5.59 3.87
N GLY A 9 5.07 -5.07 3.07
CA GLY A 9 5.76 -5.87 2.06
C GLY A 9 6.47 -7.08 2.67
N ARG A 10 7.17 -6.89 3.79
CA ARG A 10 7.82 -7.97 4.53
C ARG A 10 6.82 -9.01 5.06
N LEU A 11 5.70 -8.58 5.64
CA LEU A 11 4.68 -9.50 6.12
C LEU A 11 4.12 -10.37 4.98
N LEU A 12 3.88 -9.77 3.81
CA LEU A 12 3.39 -10.51 2.64
C LEU A 12 4.44 -11.48 2.09
N THR A 13 5.72 -11.13 2.11
CA THR A 13 6.78 -12.02 1.62
C THR A 13 7.08 -13.15 2.58
N ASP A 14 7.14 -12.86 3.88
CA ASP A 14 7.70 -13.75 4.90
C ASP A 14 6.61 -14.59 5.58
N GLU A 15 5.52 -13.97 6.02
CA GLU A 15 4.43 -14.64 6.75
C GLU A 15 3.39 -15.25 5.79
N VAL A 16 3.07 -14.55 4.70
CA VAL A 16 2.12 -15.03 3.67
C VAL A 16 2.83 -15.85 2.58
N GLN A 17 4.15 -15.98 2.65
CA GLN A 17 4.97 -16.81 1.76
C GLN A 17 4.88 -16.43 0.27
N LEU A 18 4.52 -15.18 -0.04
CA LEU A 18 4.48 -14.67 -1.42
C LEU A 18 5.87 -14.24 -1.93
N GLY A 19 6.92 -14.39 -1.12
CA GLY A 19 8.29 -14.00 -1.47
C GLY A 19 8.90 -14.78 -2.65
N GLY A 20 8.28 -15.89 -3.08
CA GLY A 20 8.69 -16.64 -4.27
C GLY A 20 8.28 -15.99 -5.60
N LEU A 21 7.38 -15.00 -5.59
CA LEU A 21 6.84 -14.37 -6.80
C LEU A 21 7.84 -13.49 -7.56
N THR A 22 8.69 -12.79 -6.80
CA THR A 22 9.67 -11.84 -7.28
C THR A 22 10.85 -11.77 -6.31
N ASP A 23 12.01 -11.30 -6.77
CA ASP A 23 13.16 -10.98 -5.91
C ASP A 23 12.99 -9.62 -5.23
N GLU A 24 12.01 -8.82 -5.66
CA GLU A 24 11.68 -7.54 -5.06
C GLU A 24 11.12 -7.73 -3.64
N ARG A 25 11.47 -6.80 -2.75
CA ARG A 25 11.13 -6.86 -1.32
C ARG A 25 10.56 -5.52 -0.87
N GLU A 26 9.87 -5.55 0.27
CA GLU A 26 9.39 -4.36 0.95
C GLU A 26 8.48 -3.50 0.04
N ILE A 27 8.86 -2.25 -0.22
CA ILE A 27 8.05 -1.30 -0.98
C ILE A 27 7.96 -1.68 -2.47
N GLU A 28 9.04 -2.21 -3.04
CA GLU A 28 9.07 -2.60 -4.45
C GLU A 28 8.17 -3.82 -4.70
N PHE A 29 8.10 -4.75 -3.74
CA PHE A 29 7.15 -5.87 -3.79
C PHE A 29 5.69 -5.38 -3.93
N LEU A 30 5.30 -4.32 -3.21
CA LEU A 30 3.94 -3.77 -3.30
C LEU A 30 3.64 -3.17 -4.68
N LYS A 31 4.62 -2.55 -5.34
CA LYS A 31 4.48 -2.04 -6.70
C LYS A 31 4.40 -3.18 -7.71
N TRP A 32 5.28 -4.18 -7.56
CA TRP A 32 5.26 -5.36 -8.41
C TRP A 32 3.90 -6.04 -8.41
N MET A 33 3.31 -6.22 -7.22
CA MET A 33 1.96 -6.76 -7.08
C MET A 33 0.92 -5.90 -7.80
N ALA A 34 0.97 -4.57 -7.66
CA ALA A 34 0.04 -3.68 -8.37
C ALA A 34 0.11 -3.83 -9.90
N GLU A 35 1.27 -4.11 -10.47
CA GLU A 35 1.49 -4.27 -11.91
C GLU A 35 1.13 -5.67 -12.45
N HIS A 36 1.32 -6.71 -11.63
CA HIS A 36 1.20 -8.11 -12.06
C HIS A 36 -0.13 -8.78 -11.65
N ILE A 37 -0.98 -8.09 -10.88
CA ILE A 37 -2.35 -8.54 -10.62
C ILE A 37 -3.18 -8.39 -11.91
N PRO A 38 -3.88 -9.45 -12.36
CA PRO A 38 -4.76 -9.39 -13.52
C PRO A 38 -5.81 -8.29 -13.39
N GLY A 39 -6.14 -7.63 -14.51
CA GLY A 39 -7.11 -6.54 -14.52
C GLY A 39 -8.53 -6.93 -14.10
N ASP A 40 -8.84 -8.22 -14.15
CA ASP A 40 -10.13 -8.79 -13.73
C ASP A 40 -10.30 -8.78 -12.20
N LEU A 41 -9.21 -8.65 -11.43
CA LEU A 41 -9.18 -8.60 -9.96
C LEU A 41 -9.09 -7.16 -9.47
N GLU A 42 -10.10 -6.35 -9.80
CA GLU A 42 -10.06 -4.89 -9.62
C GLU A 42 -9.84 -4.48 -8.15
N ASN A 43 -10.51 -5.13 -7.20
CA ASN A 43 -10.39 -4.80 -5.78
C ASN A 43 -8.96 -5.01 -5.24
N MET A 44 -8.36 -6.15 -5.59
CA MET A 44 -7.03 -6.51 -5.17
C MET A 44 -5.99 -5.58 -5.80
N ARG A 45 -6.08 -5.36 -7.12
CA ARG A 45 -5.21 -4.42 -7.84
C ARG A 45 -5.27 -3.02 -7.24
N LEU A 46 -6.48 -2.48 -7.05
CA LEU A 46 -6.69 -1.15 -6.46
C LEU A 46 -6.13 -1.06 -5.03
N GLY A 47 -6.20 -2.13 -4.24
CA GLY A 47 -5.56 -2.18 -2.92
C GLY A 47 -4.05 -1.97 -3.01
N PHE A 48 -3.36 -2.73 -3.86
CA PHE A 48 -1.91 -2.64 -4.06
C PHE A 48 -1.48 -1.33 -4.73
N GLU A 49 -2.26 -0.81 -5.68
CA GLU A 49 -2.04 0.51 -6.28
C GLU A 49 -2.17 1.63 -5.25
N THR A 50 -3.25 1.62 -4.46
CA THR A 50 -3.52 2.66 -3.45
C THR A 50 -2.40 2.70 -2.42
N ILE A 51 -1.99 1.53 -1.90
CA ILE A 51 -0.95 1.49 -0.87
C ILE A 51 0.43 1.85 -1.42
N SER A 52 0.76 1.43 -2.65
CA SER A 52 2.04 1.73 -3.27
C SER A 52 2.16 3.21 -3.62
N ALA A 53 1.12 3.82 -4.18
CA ALA A 53 1.09 5.23 -4.60
C ALA A 53 0.96 6.21 -3.42
N PHE A 54 0.45 5.77 -2.27
CA PHE A 54 0.19 6.66 -1.14
C PHE A 54 1.48 7.29 -0.59
N ASN A 55 1.66 8.59 -0.77
CA ASN A 55 2.76 9.31 -0.17
C ASN A 55 2.24 10.54 0.59
N VAL A 56 2.47 10.55 1.91
CA VAL A 56 2.13 11.70 2.74
C VAL A 56 3.40 12.48 3.03
N SER A 57 3.52 13.64 2.37
CA SER A 57 4.57 14.59 2.71
C SER A 57 4.23 15.29 4.02
N TYR A 58 4.91 14.89 5.09
CA TYR A 58 4.87 15.58 6.38
C TYR A 58 5.18 17.07 6.23
N ALA A 59 6.13 17.42 5.36
CA ALA A 59 6.48 18.81 5.05
C ALA A 59 5.29 19.58 4.45
N GLY A 60 4.50 18.95 3.57
CA GLY A 60 3.32 19.57 2.95
C GLY A 60 2.19 19.83 3.96
N ILE A 61 1.96 18.89 4.89
CA ILE A 61 0.96 19.06 5.97
C ILE A 61 1.39 20.19 6.90
N ILE A 62 2.65 20.18 7.35
CA ILE A 62 3.21 21.24 8.22
C ILE A 62 3.13 22.59 7.51
N GLN A 63 3.53 22.68 6.23
CA GLN A 63 3.52 23.93 5.46
C GLN A 63 2.10 24.50 5.29
N ARG A 64 1.11 23.67 4.96
CA ARG A 64 -0.30 24.09 4.84
C ARG A 64 -0.81 24.67 6.15
N GLN A 65 -0.49 24.05 7.28
CA GLN A 65 -0.95 24.47 8.59
C GLN A 65 -0.22 25.73 9.06
N VAL A 66 1.11 25.79 8.94
CA VAL A 66 1.91 27.01 9.21
C VAL A 66 1.36 28.21 8.43
N ARG A 67 0.98 28.02 7.17
CA ARG A 67 0.36 29.07 6.35
C ARG A 67 -0.99 29.53 6.91
N GLN A 68 -1.81 28.62 7.44
CA GLN A 68 -3.06 28.99 8.11
C GLN A 68 -2.81 29.79 9.40
N TYR A 69 -1.79 29.45 10.20
CA TYR A 69 -1.41 30.25 11.38
C TYR A 69 -0.93 31.65 11.02
N ILE A 70 -0.06 31.77 10.02
CA ILE A 70 0.44 33.07 9.55
C ILE A 70 -0.74 33.93 9.03
N ASN A 71 -1.69 33.33 8.33
CA ASN A 71 -2.90 34.03 7.88
C ASN A 71 -3.79 34.50 9.04
N LYS A 72 -3.84 33.77 10.17
CA LYS A 72 -4.56 34.19 11.39
C LYS A 72 -3.84 35.34 12.12
N LEU A 73 -2.53 35.46 11.97
CA LEU A 73 -1.71 36.55 12.53
C LEU A 73 -1.71 37.80 11.66
N THR A 74 -2.45 37.81 10.53
CA THR A 74 -2.56 39.01 9.69
C THR A 74 -3.41 40.07 10.43
N PRO A 75 -2.87 41.27 10.71
CA PRO A 75 -3.48 42.24 11.63
C PRO A 75 -4.89 42.70 11.24
N ASP A 76 -5.23 42.63 9.96
CA ASP A 76 -6.46 43.20 9.39
C ASP A 76 -7.74 42.38 9.63
N LYS A 77 -7.65 41.19 10.26
CA LYS A 77 -8.81 40.32 10.52
C LYS A 77 -9.09 40.03 11.99
N ASN A 78 -8.37 40.70 12.90
CA ASN A 78 -8.59 40.51 14.32
C ASN A 78 -9.73 41.45 14.80
N PRO A 79 -10.83 40.96 15.40
CA PRO A 79 -11.98 41.77 15.82
C PRO A 79 -11.69 42.73 16.98
N LEU A 80 -10.43 42.89 17.39
CA LEU A 80 -9.99 43.77 18.46
C LEU A 80 -9.26 44.96 17.85
N SER A 81 -10.01 45.82 17.17
CA SER A 81 -9.57 47.20 17.01
C SER A 81 -9.35 47.76 18.41
N LEU A 82 -8.11 48.17 18.70
CA LEU A 82 -7.80 48.94 19.89
C LEU A 82 -8.59 50.25 19.81
N THR A 83 -9.75 50.31 20.44
CA THR A 83 -10.48 51.56 20.62
C THR A 83 -9.66 52.49 21.51
N SER A 84 -9.67 53.78 21.18
CA SER A 84 -8.79 54.79 21.78
C SER A 84 -8.92 54.97 23.30
N GLU A 85 -9.92 54.34 23.93
CA GLU A 85 -10.12 54.32 25.39
C GLU A 85 -9.11 53.43 26.15
N ASN A 86 -8.50 52.43 25.49
CA ASN A 86 -7.58 51.51 26.16
C ASN A 86 -6.11 52.00 26.18
N ALA A 87 -5.80 53.10 25.50
CA ALA A 87 -4.43 53.61 25.32
C ALA A 87 -3.86 54.34 26.55
N GLU A 88 -4.71 54.77 27.49
CA GLU A 88 -4.26 55.56 28.66
C GLU A 88 -3.68 54.73 29.81
N ASN A 89 -3.80 53.38 29.76
CA ASN A 89 -3.34 52.52 30.84
C ASN A 89 -2.44 51.42 30.28
N SER A 90 -1.15 51.76 30.09
CA SER A 90 -0.10 50.91 29.52
C SER A 90 -0.02 49.52 30.17
N GLU A 91 -0.36 49.42 31.46
CA GLU A 91 -0.39 48.17 32.22
C GLU A 91 -1.56 47.25 31.81
N LYS A 92 -2.74 47.81 31.50
CA LYS A 92 -3.89 47.04 31.00
C LYS A 92 -3.66 46.53 29.58
N VAL A 93 -2.97 47.33 28.75
CA VAL A 93 -2.55 46.91 27.41
C VAL A 93 -1.54 45.75 27.51
N LEU A 94 -0.59 45.83 28.44
CA LEU A 94 0.43 44.80 28.65
C LEU A 94 -0.15 43.48 29.18
N ILE A 95 -1.14 43.54 30.08
CA ILE A 95 -1.89 42.36 30.56
C ILE A 95 -2.67 41.72 29.41
N LYS A 96 -3.43 42.50 28.63
CA LYS A 96 -4.14 41.97 27.44
C LYS A 96 -3.20 41.35 26.41
N ILE A 97 -2.04 41.97 26.16
CA ILE A 97 -1.03 41.40 25.25
C ILE A 97 -0.49 40.08 25.79
N LYS A 98 -0.23 39.96 27.09
CA LYS A 98 0.22 38.71 27.71
C LYS A 98 -0.86 37.61 27.66
N GLU A 99 -2.11 37.95 27.92
CA GLU A 99 -3.24 37.03 27.80
C GLU A 99 -3.43 36.54 26.37
N ILE A 100 -3.34 37.44 25.39
CA ILE A 100 -3.39 37.10 23.96
C ILE A 100 -2.19 36.21 23.60
N HIS A 101 -0.99 36.56 24.03
CA HIS A 101 0.22 35.79 23.75
C HIS A 101 0.14 34.38 24.34
N GLN A 102 -0.36 34.25 25.57
CA GLN A 102 -0.56 32.96 26.22
C GLN A 102 -1.65 32.14 25.50
N GLY A 103 -2.77 32.76 25.13
CA GLY A 103 -3.84 32.10 24.36
C GLY A 103 -3.38 31.64 22.97
N VAL A 104 -2.48 32.39 22.33
CA VAL A 104 -1.85 32.00 21.06
C VAL A 104 -0.88 30.83 21.28
N ILE A 105 -0.08 30.83 22.35
CA ILE A 105 0.81 29.71 22.68
C ILE A 105 0.01 28.44 22.92
N ASP A 106 -1.07 28.52 23.71
CA ASP A 106 -1.87 27.35 24.07
C ASP A 106 -2.66 26.83 22.86
N SER A 107 -3.13 27.71 21.98
CA SER A 107 -3.69 27.33 20.68
C SER A 107 -2.66 26.66 19.78
N CYS A 108 -1.45 27.22 19.68
CA CYS A 108 -0.36 26.61 18.92
C CYS A 108 0.04 25.23 19.44
N LYS A 109 0.04 25.02 20.76
CA LYS A 109 0.32 23.70 21.37
C LYS A 109 -0.77 22.69 21.04
N SER A 110 -2.05 23.05 21.25
CA SER A 110 -3.18 22.16 20.95
C SER A 110 -3.21 21.78 19.47
N ASP A 111 -2.88 22.72 18.60
CA ASP A 111 -2.86 22.48 17.17
C ASP A 111 -1.61 21.72 16.72
N LEU A 112 -0.47 21.88 17.39
CA LEU A 112 0.71 21.05 17.17
C LEU A 112 0.46 19.58 17.55
N ASP A 113 -0.26 19.32 18.64
CA ASP A 113 -0.65 17.94 19.02
C ASP A 113 -1.60 17.31 17.98
N LYS A 114 -2.51 18.10 17.41
CA LYS A 114 -3.33 17.65 16.27
C LYS A 114 -2.49 17.39 15.02
N LEU A 115 -1.52 18.26 14.74
CA LEU A 115 -0.59 18.12 13.61
C LEU A 115 0.25 16.84 13.71
N LEU A 116 0.64 16.44 14.93
CA LEU A 116 1.41 15.22 15.16
C LEU A 116 0.56 13.94 15.09
N SER A 117 -0.76 14.05 15.29
CA SER A 117 -1.68 12.90 15.26
C SER A 117 -2.33 12.66 13.89
N GLU A 118 -2.58 13.70 13.10
CA GLU A 118 -3.18 13.62 11.75
C GLU A 118 -2.42 12.67 10.79
N PRO A 119 -1.07 12.71 10.68
CA PRO A 119 -0.35 11.78 9.82
C PRO A 119 -0.46 10.31 10.26
N LYS A 120 -0.58 10.05 11.56
CA LYS A 120 -0.76 8.69 12.08
C LYS A 120 -2.14 8.14 11.76
N GLN A 121 -3.16 9.00 11.83
CA GLN A 121 -4.53 8.65 11.43
C GLN A 121 -4.62 8.37 9.94
N LEU A 122 -3.94 9.17 9.11
CA LEU A 122 -3.85 8.93 7.67
C LEU A 122 -3.15 7.60 7.35
N ALA A 123 -2.05 7.30 8.05
CA ALA A 123 -1.37 6.01 7.91
C ALA A 123 -2.29 4.84 8.29
N TYR A 124 -2.99 4.94 9.42
CA TYR A 124 -3.95 3.92 9.84
C TYR A 124 -5.09 3.73 8.84
N ALA A 125 -5.68 4.82 8.36
CA ALA A 125 -6.77 4.77 7.39
C ALA A 125 -6.34 4.11 6.07
N MET A 126 -5.12 4.42 5.61
CA MET A 126 -4.55 3.81 4.40
C MET A 126 -4.31 2.30 4.56
N VAL A 127 -3.78 1.87 5.71
CA VAL A 127 -3.62 0.42 5.99
C VAL A 127 -4.98 -0.26 6.14
N ALA A 128 -5.95 0.38 6.78
CA ALA A 128 -7.31 -0.14 6.92
C ALA A 128 -8.00 -0.28 5.56
N GLU A 129 -7.88 0.71 4.68
CA GLU A 129 -8.43 0.64 3.33
C GLU A 129 -7.76 -0.48 2.51
N PHE A 130 -6.45 -0.66 2.64
CA PHE A 130 -5.75 -1.78 2.02
C PHE A 130 -6.34 -3.11 2.48
N VAL A 131 -6.41 -3.34 3.80
CA VAL A 131 -6.98 -4.56 4.39
C VAL A 131 -8.43 -4.78 3.95
N ASP A 132 -9.23 -3.71 3.92
CA ASP A 132 -10.65 -3.77 3.54
C ASP A 132 -10.82 -4.13 2.06
N ARG A 133 -9.85 -3.81 1.21
CA ARG A 133 -9.87 -4.18 -0.22
C ARG A 133 -9.31 -5.57 -0.49
N ILE A 134 -8.33 -6.04 0.29
CA ILE A 134 -7.62 -7.31 0.04
C ILE A 134 -8.10 -8.49 0.88
N LEU A 135 -8.90 -8.27 1.93
CA LEU A 135 -9.35 -9.34 2.85
C LEU A 135 -10.85 -9.34 3.17
N ARG A 136 -11.58 -8.24 2.94
CA ARG A 136 -13.00 -8.14 3.32
C ARG A 136 -14.04 -8.30 2.19
N PRO A 137 -13.74 -8.16 0.89
CA PRO A 137 -14.76 -8.37 -0.14
C PRO A 137 -15.35 -9.79 -0.03
N GLU A 138 -16.64 -9.94 -0.37
CA GLU A 138 -17.32 -11.25 -0.29
C GLU A 138 -16.65 -12.29 -1.23
N ASP A 139 -16.20 -11.83 -2.40
CA ASP A 139 -15.59 -12.67 -3.44
C ASP A 139 -14.04 -12.78 -3.31
N ILE A 140 -13.46 -12.29 -2.21
CA ILE A 140 -11.99 -12.18 -2.09
C ILE A 140 -11.30 -13.55 -2.13
N LYS A 141 -11.97 -14.60 -1.69
CA LYS A 141 -11.44 -15.97 -1.77
C LYS A 141 -11.34 -16.43 -3.22
N ASP A 142 -12.34 -16.10 -4.03
CA ASP A 142 -12.35 -16.45 -5.44
C ASP A 142 -11.29 -15.63 -6.19
N ASP A 143 -11.12 -14.34 -5.83
CA ASP A 143 -10.06 -13.48 -6.38
C ASP A 143 -8.66 -14.04 -6.07
N TRP A 144 -8.40 -14.44 -4.82
CA TRP A 144 -7.14 -15.07 -4.44
C TRP A 144 -6.96 -16.43 -5.10
N ASP A 145 -8.01 -17.25 -5.23
CA ASP A 145 -7.94 -18.53 -5.93
C ASP A 145 -7.64 -18.35 -7.41
N ILE A 146 -8.23 -17.36 -8.07
CA ILE A 146 -7.94 -17.02 -9.48
C ILE A 146 -6.47 -16.60 -9.60
N PHE A 147 -5.99 -15.71 -8.73
CA PHE A 147 -4.61 -15.24 -8.75
C PHE A 147 -3.60 -16.36 -8.48
N LEU A 148 -3.82 -17.16 -7.44
CA LEU A 148 -2.89 -18.21 -7.00
C LEU A 148 -2.92 -19.45 -7.91
N ASN A 149 -4.01 -19.69 -8.64
CA ASN A 149 -4.09 -20.77 -9.63
C ASN A 149 -3.51 -20.40 -10.99
N ASP A 150 -3.13 -19.15 -11.24
CA ASP A 150 -2.35 -18.79 -12.43
C ASP A 150 -1.06 -19.63 -12.45
N GLU A 151 -0.81 -20.31 -13.58
CA GLU A 151 0.32 -21.21 -13.73
C GLU A 151 1.67 -20.53 -13.44
N GLN A 152 1.80 -19.24 -13.75
CA GLN A 152 3.03 -18.48 -13.49
C GLN A 152 3.22 -18.13 -12.02
N VAL A 153 2.11 -17.89 -11.30
CA VAL A 153 2.10 -17.53 -9.87
C VAL A 153 2.25 -18.80 -9.04
N ARG A 154 1.47 -19.83 -9.34
CA ARG A 154 1.43 -21.10 -8.62
C ARG A 154 2.79 -21.80 -8.55
N GLN A 155 3.53 -21.84 -9.67
CA GLN A 155 4.84 -22.48 -9.73
C GLN A 155 5.91 -21.72 -8.94
N LYS A 156 5.71 -20.43 -8.71
CA LYS A 156 6.61 -19.55 -7.95
C LYS A 156 6.33 -19.58 -6.45
N VAL A 157 5.05 -19.64 -6.07
CA VAL A 157 4.63 -19.75 -4.65
C VAL A 157 4.87 -21.17 -4.13
N TRP A 158 4.57 -22.20 -4.93
CA TRP A 158 4.72 -23.61 -4.53
C TRP A 158 5.65 -24.38 -5.50
N PRO A 159 6.95 -24.51 -5.15
CA PRO A 159 7.95 -25.20 -5.97
C PRO A 159 7.62 -26.68 -6.25
N GLU A 160 6.81 -27.31 -5.39
CA GLU A 160 6.35 -28.69 -5.55
C GLU A 160 5.57 -28.85 -6.85
N PHE A 161 4.74 -27.87 -7.20
CA PHE A 161 3.98 -27.89 -8.46
C PHE A 161 4.88 -27.78 -9.68
N LYS A 162 6.00 -27.06 -9.60
CA LYS A 162 7.01 -27.03 -10.66
C LYS A 162 7.61 -28.41 -10.90
N THR A 163 7.94 -29.14 -9.82
CA THR A 163 8.47 -30.51 -9.95
C THR A 163 7.43 -31.49 -10.48
N MET A 164 6.16 -31.32 -10.09
CA MET A 164 5.06 -32.17 -10.55
C MET A 164 4.71 -31.91 -12.02
N ALA A 165 4.67 -30.65 -12.44
CA ALA A 165 4.49 -30.26 -13.84
C ALA A 165 5.61 -30.82 -14.73
N ASN A 166 6.87 -30.73 -14.29
CA ASN A 166 7.99 -31.33 -15.01
C ASN A 166 7.87 -32.86 -15.12
N ARG A 167 7.46 -33.54 -14.05
CA ARG A 167 7.22 -34.99 -14.07
C ARG A 167 6.09 -35.37 -15.03
N MET A 168 4.98 -34.64 -15.00
CA MET A 168 3.87 -34.85 -15.94
C MET A 168 4.30 -34.65 -17.39
N LYS A 169 5.12 -33.63 -17.67
CA LYS A 169 5.67 -33.39 -19.01
C LYS A 169 6.57 -34.54 -19.47
N ILE A 170 7.52 -34.97 -18.63
CA ILE A 170 8.40 -36.11 -18.94
C ILE A 170 7.58 -37.39 -19.18
N GLN A 171 6.54 -37.63 -18.38
CA GLN A 171 5.66 -38.78 -18.56
C GLN A 171 4.93 -38.72 -19.91
N LYS A 172 4.42 -37.55 -20.30
CA LYS A 172 3.72 -37.35 -21.57
C LYS A 172 4.65 -37.50 -22.77
N ASP A 173 5.86 -36.95 -22.69
CA ASP A 173 6.89 -37.07 -23.71
C ASP A 173 7.32 -38.54 -23.87
N TRP A 174 7.47 -39.27 -22.76
CA TRP A 174 7.79 -40.69 -22.78
C TRP A 174 6.67 -41.53 -23.40
N GLN A 175 5.41 -41.27 -23.05
CA GLN A 175 4.26 -41.94 -23.67
C GLN A 175 4.22 -41.71 -25.18
N SER A 176 4.43 -40.47 -25.63
CA SER A 176 4.45 -40.15 -27.07
C SER A 176 5.59 -40.86 -27.80
N LEU A 177 6.78 -40.95 -27.20
CA LEU A 177 7.91 -41.68 -27.79
C LEU A 177 7.66 -43.18 -27.87
N VAL A 178 7.04 -43.77 -26.85
CA VAL A 178 6.67 -45.18 -26.85
C VAL A 178 5.62 -45.47 -27.92
N GLU A 179 4.59 -44.62 -28.06
CA GLU A 179 3.60 -44.72 -29.13
C GLU A 179 4.25 -44.66 -30.52
N GLN A 180 5.15 -43.70 -30.74
CA GLN A 180 5.89 -43.59 -32.00
C GLN A 180 6.73 -44.84 -32.30
N ILE A 181 7.40 -45.41 -31.30
CA ILE A 181 8.19 -46.64 -31.47
C ILE A 181 7.29 -47.85 -31.78
N ILE A 182 6.11 -47.92 -31.15
CA ILE A 182 5.12 -48.97 -31.44
C ILE A 182 4.65 -48.84 -32.89
N ASP A 183 4.31 -47.65 -33.35
CA ASP A 183 3.84 -47.39 -34.72
C ASP A 183 4.92 -47.74 -35.75
N ILE A 184 6.17 -47.34 -35.51
CA ILE A 184 7.31 -47.68 -36.39
C ILE A 184 7.52 -49.19 -36.45
N ASN A 185 7.49 -49.88 -35.31
CA ASN A 185 7.66 -51.34 -35.26
C ASN A 185 6.52 -52.10 -35.94
N GLN A 186 5.28 -51.58 -35.89
CA GLN A 186 4.15 -52.16 -36.62
C GLN A 186 4.30 -51.97 -38.14
N LEU A 187 4.76 -50.79 -38.58
CA LEU A 187 5.06 -50.51 -39.99
C LEU A 187 6.21 -51.36 -40.53
N GLU A 188 7.26 -51.58 -39.74
CA GLU A 188 8.34 -52.49 -40.12
C GLU A 188 7.86 -53.93 -40.26
N LYS A 189 7.06 -54.44 -39.31
CA LYS A 189 6.47 -55.79 -39.43
C LYS A 189 5.61 -55.95 -40.69
N MET A 190 4.92 -54.91 -41.13
CA MET A 190 4.13 -54.93 -42.36
C MET A 190 4.96 -54.84 -43.65
N ARG A 191 6.22 -54.37 -43.58
CA ARG A 191 7.15 -54.32 -44.73
C ARG A 191 7.87 -55.65 -45.00
N PHE A 192 7.88 -56.57 -44.03
CA PHE A 192 8.55 -57.87 -44.14
C PHE A 192 7.59 -59.05 -44.44
N LEU A 193 6.31 -58.76 -44.71
CA LEU A 193 5.29 -59.70 -45.20
C LEU A 193 5.05 -59.48 -46.70
#